data_AF-F0XGM8-F1
#
_entry.id   AF-F0XGM8-F1
#
_cell.length_a   1.000
_cell.length_b   1.000
_cell.length_c   1.000
_cell.angle_alpha   90.00
_cell.angle_beta   90.00
_cell.angle_gamma   90.00
#
_symmetry.space_group_name_H-M   'P 1'
#
loop_
_entity.id
_entity.type
_entity.pdbx_description
1 polymer ?
#
loop_
_entity_poly.entity_id
_entity_poly.type
_entity_poly.pdbx_seq_one_letter_code
_entity_poly.pdbx_strand_id
1 'polypeptide(L)'
;MPPPVEGTLFSLPTKAVVLDLRISTISTCVLLVDERFSDGAPMGGALGGEANASFYAQLASHEGNVPWFATFVKDKGHVEF
;
A
#
# COMPACT_ATOMS: atom_id res chain seq x y z
N MET A 1 -34.74 -19.57 18.13
CA MET A 1 -35.13 -18.82 16.92
C MET A 1 -35.10 -19.80 15.75
N PRO A 2 -36.19 -19.94 14.97
CA PRO A 2 -36.14 -20.75 13.77
C PRO A 2 -35.19 -20.11 12.73
N PRO A 3 -34.47 -20.92 11.94
CA PRO A 3 -33.58 -20.41 10.91
C PRO A 3 -34.39 -19.69 9.81
N PRO A 4 -33.86 -18.59 9.23
CA PRO A 4 -34.51 -17.90 8.11
C PRO A 4 -34.63 -18.83 6.90
N VAL A 5 -35.83 -18.94 6.33
CA VAL A 5 -36.10 -19.71 5.10
C VAL A 5 -35.72 -18.90 3.85
N GLU A 6 -35.16 -19.58 2.84
CA GLU A 6 -34.71 -18.97 1.58
C GLU A 6 -35.86 -18.24 0.86
N GLY A 7 -35.58 -17.03 0.37
CA GLY A 7 -36.56 -16.14 -0.30
C GLY A 7 -36.76 -14.78 0.34
N THR A 8 -36.02 -14.46 1.41
CA THR A 8 -36.03 -13.13 2.05
C THR A 8 -35.09 -12.17 1.30
N LEU A 9 -35.40 -10.86 1.28
CA LEU A 9 -34.67 -9.78 0.58
C LEU A 9 -33.14 -9.71 0.86
N PHE A 10 -32.66 -10.39 1.91
CA PHE A 10 -31.25 -10.50 2.29
C PHE A 10 -30.59 -11.84 1.91
N SER A 11 -31.31 -12.73 1.22
CA SER A 11 -30.75 -13.93 0.59
C SER A 11 -30.04 -13.53 -0.70
N LEU A 12 -28.88 -12.90 -0.56
CA LEU A 12 -27.96 -12.83 -1.68
C LEU A 12 -27.41 -14.25 -1.90
N PRO A 13 -27.48 -14.79 -3.12
CA PRO A 13 -26.93 -16.10 -3.39
C PRO A 13 -25.44 -16.08 -3.07
N THR A 14 -24.95 -17.08 -2.33
CA THR A 14 -23.55 -17.19 -1.87
C THR A 14 -22.52 -17.16 -3.01
N LYS A 15 -22.97 -17.29 -4.27
CA LYS A 15 -22.16 -17.17 -5.48
C LYS A 15 -22.01 -15.73 -6.03
N ALA A 16 -22.71 -14.74 -5.47
CA ALA A 16 -22.70 -13.35 -5.95
C ALA A 16 -21.85 -12.40 -5.09
N VAL A 17 -21.15 -12.92 -4.07
CA VAL A 17 -20.08 -12.19 -3.35
C VAL A 17 -18.73 -12.72 -3.83
N VAL A 18 -18.50 -12.64 -5.13
CA VAL A 18 -17.17 -12.78 -5.71
C VAL A 18 -17.08 -11.71 -6.77
N LEU A 19 -16.09 -10.83 -6.60
CA LEU A 19 -15.66 -9.80 -7.56
C LEU A 19 -16.47 -8.49 -7.60
N ASP A 20 -16.08 -7.53 -6.76
CA ASP A 20 -15.60 -6.26 -7.30
C ASP A 20 -14.43 -5.70 -6.45
N LEU A 21 -13.44 -6.55 -6.18
CA LEU A 21 -12.06 -6.09 -6.01
C LEU A 21 -11.34 -6.52 -7.29
N ARG A 22 -11.60 -5.78 -8.37
CA ARG A 22 -10.84 -5.89 -9.62
C ARG A 22 -9.44 -5.30 -9.37
N ILE A 23 -8.61 -6.04 -8.61
CA ILE A 23 -7.16 -5.96 -8.72
C ILE A 23 -6.86 -6.51 -10.12
N SER A 24 -6.92 -5.64 -11.13
CA SER A 24 -6.57 -5.99 -12.50
C SER A 24 -5.09 -6.34 -12.51
N THR A 25 -4.75 -7.63 -12.51
CA THR A 25 -3.63 -8.35 -13.16
C THR A 25 -2.27 -7.64 -13.32
N ILE A 26 -2.01 -6.56 -12.60
CA ILE A 26 -0.84 -5.71 -12.64
C ILE A 26 -0.45 -5.55 -11.17
N SER A 27 0.21 -6.60 -10.67
CA SER A 27 0.98 -6.67 -9.42
C SER A 27 0.36 -6.09 -8.15
N THR A 28 -0.08 -6.96 -7.23
CA THR A 28 -0.54 -6.59 -5.87
C THR A 28 0.61 -6.18 -4.93
N CYS A 29 1.68 -5.56 -5.44
CA CYS A 29 2.76 -5.05 -4.61
C CYS A 29 2.29 -3.77 -3.93
N VAL A 30 1.89 -3.86 -2.66
CA VAL A 30 1.65 -2.69 -1.82
C VAL A 30 3.02 -2.08 -1.50
N LEU A 31 3.36 -1.00 -2.19
CA LEU A 31 4.60 -0.25 -1.97
C LEU A 31 4.44 0.66 -0.77
N LEU A 32 5.35 0.56 0.19
CA LEU A 32 5.39 1.40 1.38
C LEU A 32 6.69 2.20 1.38
N VAL A 33 6.59 3.52 1.41
CA VAL A 33 7.72 4.44 1.49
C VAL A 33 7.62 5.22 2.79
N ASP A 34 8.68 5.18 3.58
CA ASP A 34 8.75 5.81 4.89
C ASP A 34 9.89 6.84 4.91
N GLU A 35 9.54 8.13 4.94
CA GLU A 35 10.52 9.22 4.97
C GLU A 35 10.98 9.48 6.41
N ARG A 36 12.30 9.46 6.59
CA ARG A 36 12.97 9.67 7.89
C ARG A 36 13.85 10.91 7.83
N PHE A 37 14.03 11.53 8.99
CA PHE A 37 15.10 12.50 9.18
C PHE A 37 16.47 11.82 9.08
N SER A 38 17.51 12.64 8.91
CA SER A 38 18.90 12.15 8.81
C SER A 38 19.41 11.39 10.04
N ASP A 39 18.74 11.55 11.19
CA ASP A 39 18.99 10.87 12.46
C ASP A 39 18.12 9.61 12.66
N GLY A 40 17.28 9.26 11.69
CA GLY A 40 16.36 8.12 11.75
C GLY A 40 15.02 8.39 12.45
N ALA A 41 14.78 9.62 12.92
CA ALA A 41 13.49 9.98 13.48
C ALA A 41 12.39 9.97 12.38
N PRO A 42 11.16 9.51 12.70
CA PRO A 42 10.03 9.59 11.77
C PRO A 42 9.70 11.06 11.46
N MET A 43 9.52 11.39 10.18
CA MET A 43 9.10 12.75 9.81
C MET A 43 7.65 13.05 10.21
N GLY A 44 6.78 12.04 10.28
CA GLY A 44 5.40 12.20 10.74
C GLY A 44 4.64 13.26 9.94
N GLY A 45 4.37 14.42 10.54
CA GLY A 45 3.67 15.55 9.88
C GLY A 45 4.58 16.47 9.05
N ALA A 46 5.91 16.29 9.11
CA ALA A 46 6.89 17.11 8.40
C ALA A 46 7.31 16.50 7.04
N LEU A 47 6.54 15.53 6.52
CA LEU A 47 6.82 14.81 5.29
C LEU A 47 6.99 15.74 4.09
N GLY A 48 8.03 15.52 3.30
CA GLY A 48 8.26 16.21 2.05
C GLY A 48 7.47 15.55 0.93
N GLY A 49 6.28 16.05 0.62
CA GLY A 49 5.40 15.45 -0.39
C GLY A 49 6.06 15.18 -1.74
N GLU A 50 6.89 16.11 -2.23
CA GLU A 50 7.64 15.96 -3.48
C GLU A 50 8.75 14.90 -3.39
N ALA A 51 9.48 14.86 -2.28
CA ALA A 51 10.55 13.88 -2.04
C ALA A 51 9.97 12.46 -1.91
N ASN A 52 8.87 12.32 -1.18
CA ASN A 52 8.16 11.07 -1.01
C ASN A 52 7.58 10.56 -2.34
N ALA A 53 6.92 11.44 -3.11
CA ALA A 53 6.41 11.08 -4.44
C ALA A 53 7.51 10.64 -5.41
N SER A 54 8.65 11.35 -5.41
CA SER A 54 9.79 11.02 -6.26
C SER A 54 10.40 9.67 -5.91
N PHE A 55 10.58 9.38 -4.62
CA PHE A 55 11.12 8.10 -4.17
C PHE A 55 10.13 6.96 -4.38
N TYR A 56 8.83 7.20 -4.20
CA TYR A 56 7.79 6.23 -4.54
C TYR A 56 7.82 5.85 -6.03
N ALA A 57 8.01 6.81 -6.93
CA ALA A 57 8.13 6.54 -8.36
C ALA A 57 9.36 5.67 -8.70
N GLN A 58 10.49 5.89 -8.02
CA GLN A 58 11.69 5.05 -8.16
C GLN A 58 11.42 3.62 -7.66
N LEU A 59 10.79 3.49 -6.48
CA LEU A 59 10.46 2.19 -5.91
C LEU A 59 9.46 1.41 -6.79
N ALA A 60 8.46 2.11 -7.34
CA ALA A 60 7.50 1.53 -8.26
C ALA A 60 8.11 1.10 -9.60
N SER A 61 9.16 1.80 -10.03
CA SER A 61 9.95 1.43 -11.21
C SER A 61 10.96 0.31 -10.90
N HIS A 62 11.04 -0.14 -9.64
CA HIS A 62 12.00 -1.12 -9.13
C HIS A 62 13.45 -0.70 -9.45
N GLU A 63 13.70 0.61 -9.43
CA GLU A 63 15.03 1.18 -9.63
C GLU A 63 15.89 0.89 -8.40
N GLY A 64 16.91 0.06 -8.58
CA GLY A 64 17.71 -0.47 -7.48
C GLY A 64 17.08 -1.69 -6.83
N ASN A 65 17.91 -2.50 -6.17
CA ASN A 65 17.47 -3.70 -5.46
C ASN A 65 16.90 -3.32 -4.08
N VAL A 66 15.97 -2.36 -4.07
CA VAL A 66 15.37 -1.79 -2.86
C VAL A 66 14.17 -2.65 -2.45
N PRO A 67 14.02 -3.02 -1.16
CA PRO A 67 12.87 -3.79 -0.69
C PRO A 67 11.55 -3.03 -0.96
N TRP A 68 10.46 -3.75 -1.18
CA TRP A 68 9.15 -3.16 -1.47
C TRP A 68 8.58 -2.30 -0.32
N PHE A 69 9.17 -2.42 0.87
CA PHE A 69 9.04 -1.52 2.00
C PHE A 69 10.39 -0.82 2.21
N ALA A 70 10.44 0.49 1.97
CA ALA A 70 11.71 1.22 1.95
C ALA A 70 11.66 2.47 2.82
N THR A 71 12.64 2.58 3.71
CA THR A 71 12.95 3.81 4.43
C THR A 71 13.92 4.65 3.61
N PHE A 72 13.69 5.96 3.54
CA PHE A 72 14.58 6.87 2.84
C PHE A 72 14.74 8.19 3.59
N VAL A 73 15.88 8.85 3.37
CA VAL A 73 16.13 10.21 3.85
C VAL A 73 16.25 11.10 2.62
N LYS A 74 15.53 12.22 2.62
CA LYS A 74 15.66 13.23 1.57
C LYS A 74 17.13 13.59 1.35
N ASP A 75 17.53 13.69 0.08
CA ASP A 75 18.92 13.96 -0.36
C ASP A 75 19.96 12.85 -0.07
N LYS A 76 19.59 11.76 0.61
CA LYS A 76 20.45 10.58 0.79
C LYS A 76 19.94 9.32 0.06
N GLY A 77 18.64 9.23 -0.19
CA GLY A 77 18.01 8.05 -0.81
C GLY A 77 17.68 6.97 0.22
N HIS A 78 17.66 5.70 -0.22
CA HIS A 78 17.31 4.57 0.64
C HIS A 78 18.32 4.42 1.78
N VAL A 79 17.82 4.25 3.01
CA VAL A 79 18.64 4.04 4.21
C VAL A 79 18.01 2.93 5.04
N GLU A 80 18.79 1.91 5.40
CA GLU A 80 18.44 0.96 6.45
C GLU A 80 19.02 1.47 7.79
N PHE A 81 18.18 1.49 8.83
CA PHE A 81 18.53 1.92 10.19
C PHE A 81 18.72 0.74 11.13
#